data_AF-A0A2T0KFY8-F1
#
_entry.id   AF-A0A2T0KFY8-F1
#
_cell.length_a   1.000
_cell.length_b   1.000
_cell.length_c   1.000
_cell.angle_alpha   90.00
_cell.angle_beta   90.00
_cell.angle_gamma   90.00
#
_symmetry.space_group_name_H-M   'P 1'
#
loop_
_entity.id
_entity.type
_entity.pdbx_description
1 polymer ?
#
loop_
_entity_poly.entity_id
_entity_poly.type
_entity_poly.pdbx_seq_one_letter_code
_entity_poly.pdbx_strand_id
1 'polypeptide(L)'
;MADLVVQDLGELVNDLNALVSAFEGANHLQNTDKGHWGQGNANSSMGDFADNWKIHRGKMVEAMKKFAKTVEEVNEAWAKADQQLRDSLEGNGQ
;
A
#
# COMPACT_ATOMS: atom_id res chain seq x y z
N MET A 1 31.54 -8.62 6.58
CA MET A 1 30.17 -8.94 7.02
C MET A 1 29.29 -7.93 6.32
N ALA A 2 28.43 -8.37 5.42
CA ALA A 2 27.51 -7.45 4.74
C ALA A 2 26.59 -6.88 5.82
N ASP A 3 26.70 -5.57 6.03
CA ASP A 3 25.87 -4.80 6.92
C ASP A 3 24.42 -4.99 6.48
N LEU A 4 23.56 -5.51 7.37
CA LEU A 4 22.14 -5.67 7.10
C LEU A 4 21.50 -4.29 7.22
N VAL A 5 21.65 -3.51 6.16
CA VAL A 5 21.11 -2.16 6.08
C VAL A 5 19.62 -2.26 5.79
N VAL A 6 18.82 -2.29 6.85
CA VAL A 6 17.37 -2.12 6.80
C VAL A 6 17.10 -0.62 6.86
N GLN A 7 17.24 0.04 5.72
CA GLN A 7 16.91 1.45 5.57
C GLN A 7 15.54 1.62 4.92
N ASP A 8 14.88 2.72 5.26
CA ASP A 8 13.73 3.26 4.54
C ASP A 8 12.43 2.43 4.56
N LEU A 9 12.31 1.41 5.42
CA LEU A 9 11.05 0.66 5.58
C LEU A 9 9.88 1.56 6.01
N GLY A 10 10.16 2.56 6.85
CA GLY A 10 9.15 3.56 7.25
C GLY A 10 8.70 4.44 6.08
N GLU A 11 9.62 4.81 5.19
CA GLU A 11 9.31 5.58 3.97
C GLU A 11 8.48 4.74 3.00
N LEU A 12 8.84 3.46 2.81
CA LEU A 12 8.07 2.52 1.99
C LEU A 12 6.63 2.37 2.50
N VAL A 13 6.41 2.30 3.81
CA VAL A 13 5.06 2.26 4.41
C VAL A 13 4.29 3.54 4.07
N ASN A 14 4.91 4.70 4.19
CA ASN A 14 4.28 5.98 3.86
C ASN A 14 3.88 6.05 2.37
N ASP A 15 4.75 5.61 1.48
CA ASP A 15 4.48 5.57 0.04
C ASP A 15 3.33 4.63 -0.30
N LEU A 16 3.30 3.44 0.32
CA LEU A 16 2.19 2.49 0.15
C LEU A 16 0.87 3.08 0.64
N ASN A 17 0.87 3.77 1.78
CA ASN A 17 -0.32 4.43 2.32
C ASN A 17 -0.80 5.60 1.43
N ALA A 18 0.12 6.34 0.81
CA ALA A 18 -0.20 7.38 -0.17
C ALA A 18 -0.84 6.77 -1.43
N LEU A 19 -0.29 5.66 -1.95
CA LEU A 19 -0.86 4.94 -3.08
C LEU A 19 -2.24 4.36 -2.77
N VAL A 20 -2.42 3.75 -1.59
CA VAL A 20 -3.73 3.27 -1.11
C VAL A 20 -4.74 4.42 -1.14
N SER A 21 -4.40 5.57 -0.58
CA SER A 21 -5.27 6.74 -0.53
C SER A 21 -5.64 7.24 -1.93
N ALA A 22 -4.66 7.33 -2.83
CA ALA A 22 -4.89 7.74 -4.22
C ALA A 22 -5.83 6.77 -4.96
N PHE A 23 -5.61 5.46 -4.79
CA PHE A 23 -6.45 4.45 -5.42
C PHE A 23 -7.85 4.44 -4.81
N GLU A 24 -8.00 4.59 -3.50
CA GLU A 24 -9.30 4.72 -2.82
C GLU A 24 -10.08 5.98 -3.28
N GLY A 25 -9.38 7.05 -3.61
CA GLY A 25 -9.96 8.27 -4.18
C GLY A 25 -10.36 8.19 -5.66
N ALA A 26 -9.80 7.24 -6.43
CA ALA A 26 -10.03 7.09 -7.88
C ALA A 26 -11.39 6.44 -8.25
N ASN A 27 -12.45 6.71 -7.48
CA ASN A 27 -13.82 6.24 -7.72
C ASN A 27 -14.63 7.14 -8.68
N HIS A 28 -14.17 8.36 -8.91
CA HIS A 28 -14.92 9.38 -9.63
C HIS A 28 -15.14 9.04 -11.12
N LEU A 29 -14.16 8.44 -11.78
CA LEU A 29 -14.22 8.10 -13.22
C LEU A 29 -15.37 7.17 -13.58
N GLN A 30 -15.78 6.27 -12.68
CA GLN A 30 -16.83 5.27 -12.94
C GLN A 30 -18.23 5.90 -13.07
N ASN A 31 -18.52 6.97 -12.32
CA ASN A 31 -19.89 7.45 -12.15
C ASN A 31 -20.20 8.76 -12.90
N THR A 32 -19.20 9.57 -13.22
CA THR A 32 -19.44 10.94 -13.70
C THR A 32 -19.93 11.00 -15.14
N ASP A 33 -19.50 10.07 -15.99
CA ASP A 33 -19.78 10.16 -17.43
C ASP A 33 -20.87 9.21 -17.91
N LYS A 34 -21.56 8.51 -16.99
CA LYS A 34 -22.59 7.51 -17.27
C LYS A 34 -23.85 8.19 -17.84
N GLY A 35 -23.80 8.56 -19.11
CA GLY A 35 -24.84 9.30 -19.82
C GLY A 35 -24.33 10.27 -20.89
N HIS A 36 -23.03 10.61 -20.87
CA HIS A 36 -22.45 11.60 -21.78
C HIS A 36 -21.86 11.01 -23.08
N TRP A 37 -21.69 9.69 -23.18
CA TRP A 37 -20.98 9.08 -24.30
C TRP A 37 -21.75 9.05 -25.62
N GLY A 38 -23.02 9.48 -25.64
CA GLY A 38 -23.83 9.74 -26.85
C GLY A 38 -24.20 8.51 -27.70
N GLN A 39 -23.44 7.42 -27.62
CA GLN A 39 -23.67 6.15 -28.32
C GLN A 39 -23.85 5.01 -27.32
N GLY A 40 -24.85 4.15 -27.57
CA GLY A 40 -25.19 3.02 -26.69
C GLY A 40 -24.02 2.06 -26.44
N ASN A 41 -23.22 1.77 -27.48
CA ASN A 41 -22.04 0.89 -27.35
C ASN A 41 -20.96 1.50 -26.45
N ALA A 42 -20.71 2.81 -26.57
CA ALA A 42 -19.73 3.50 -25.73
C ALA A 42 -20.18 3.53 -24.25
N ASN A 43 -21.47 3.76 -24.00
CA ASN A 43 -22.04 3.65 -22.65
C ASN A 43 -21.87 2.24 -22.06
N SER A 44 -22.11 1.19 -22.87
CA SER A 44 -21.94 -0.20 -22.43
C SER A 44 -20.48 -0.51 -22.08
N SER A 45 -19.55 -0.21 -22.99
CA SER A 45 -18.13 -0.48 -22.76
C SER A 45 -17.56 0.32 -21.60
N MET A 46 -18.01 1.56 -21.38
CA MET A 46 -17.60 2.34 -20.20
C MET A 46 -18.22 1.82 -18.90
N GLY A 47 -19.44 1.27 -18.95
CA GLY A 47 -20.02 0.53 -17.83
C GLY A 47 -19.17 -0.67 -17.44
N ASP A 48 -18.80 -1.51 -18.42
CA ASP A 48 -17.96 -2.69 -18.20
C ASP A 48 -16.57 -2.31 -17.67
N PHE A 49 -15.98 -1.24 -18.21
CA PHE A 49 -14.72 -0.70 -17.71
C PHE A 49 -14.85 -0.25 -16.25
N ALA A 50 -15.89 0.51 -15.92
CA ALA A 50 -16.11 1.04 -14.58
C ALA A 50 -16.28 -0.06 -13.53
N ASP A 51 -17.04 -1.10 -13.85
CA ASP A 51 -17.25 -2.24 -12.95
C ASP A 51 -15.97 -3.06 -12.77
N ASN A 52 -15.24 -3.32 -13.85
CA ASN A 52 -13.94 -4.00 -13.79
C ASN A 52 -12.91 -3.18 -13.02
N TRP A 53 -12.85 -1.87 -13.26
CA TRP A 53 -11.98 -0.94 -12.55
C TRP A 53 -12.23 -1.01 -11.05
N LYS A 54 -13.49 -0.92 -10.61
CA LYS A 54 -13.87 -1.01 -9.19
C LYS A 54 -13.33 -2.29 -8.54
N ILE A 55 -13.50 -3.43 -9.19
CA ILE A 55 -13.05 -4.74 -8.68
C ILE A 55 -11.52 -4.79 -8.59
N HIS A 56 -10.82 -4.44 -9.67
CA HIS A 56 -9.36 -4.58 -9.74
C HIS A 56 -8.65 -3.57 -8.84
N ARG A 57 -9.13 -2.33 -8.80
CA ARG A 57 -8.68 -1.29 -7.87
C ARG A 57 -8.84 -1.74 -6.42
N GLY A 58 -9.99 -2.32 -6.07
CA GLY A 58 -10.22 -2.88 -4.73
C GLY A 58 -9.18 -3.94 -4.37
N LYS A 59 -8.90 -4.88 -5.28
CA LYS A 59 -7.86 -5.90 -5.08
C LYS A 59 -6.45 -5.29 -4.91
N MET A 60 -6.12 -4.25 -5.67
CA MET A 60 -4.83 -3.56 -5.54
C MET A 60 -4.72 -2.87 -4.17
N VAL A 61 -5.76 -2.18 -3.72
CA VAL A 61 -5.79 -1.54 -2.39
C VAL A 61 -5.57 -2.57 -1.28
N GLU A 62 -6.28 -3.70 -1.32
CA GLU A 62 -6.11 -4.76 -0.31
C GLU A 62 -4.69 -5.36 -0.33
N ALA A 63 -4.12 -5.57 -1.51
CA ALA A 63 -2.75 -6.06 -1.64
C ALA A 63 -1.72 -5.06 -1.08
N MET A 64 -1.88 -3.77 -1.37
CA MET A 64 -1.00 -2.72 -0.84
C MET A 64 -1.11 -2.58 0.68
N LYS A 65 -2.32 -2.63 1.25
CA LYS A 65 -2.53 -2.62 2.72
C LYS A 65 -1.84 -3.81 3.38
N LYS A 66 -2.00 -5.00 2.82
CA LYS A 66 -1.33 -6.21 3.32
C LYS A 66 0.18 -6.06 3.28
N PHE A 67 0.72 -5.52 2.18
CA PHE A 67 2.15 -5.32 2.04
C PHE A 67 2.69 -4.27 3.03
N ALA A 68 2.01 -3.13 3.17
CA ALA A 68 2.36 -2.10 4.15
C ALA A 68 2.44 -2.69 5.57
N LYS A 69 1.43 -3.47 5.97
CA LYS A 69 1.43 -4.16 7.26
C LYS A 69 2.63 -5.09 7.44
N THR A 70 2.97 -5.90 6.43
CA THR A 70 4.15 -6.78 6.50
C THR A 70 5.45 -5.96 6.64
N VAL A 71 5.56 -4.83 5.95
CA VAL A 71 6.73 -3.95 6.07
C VAL A 71 6.81 -3.32 7.47
N GLU A 72 5.69 -2.88 8.04
CA GLU A 72 5.62 -2.40 9.43
C GLU A 72 6.08 -3.47 10.42
N GLU A 73 5.55 -4.70 10.30
CA GLU A 73 5.93 -5.84 11.16
C GLU A 73 7.44 -6.13 11.09
N VAL A 74 8.03 -6.07 9.89
CA VAL A 74 9.47 -6.26 9.70
C VAL A 74 10.27 -5.11 10.34
N ASN A 75 9.82 -3.87 10.17
CA ASN A 75 10.46 -2.70 10.76
C ASN A 75 10.46 -2.75 12.29
N GLU A 76 9.34 -3.12 12.90
CA GLU A 76 9.21 -3.32 14.36
C GLU A 76 10.11 -4.45 14.87
N ALA A 77 10.16 -5.58 14.15
CA ALA A 77 11.01 -6.71 14.51
C ALA A 77 12.50 -6.31 14.51
N TRP A 78 12.93 -5.51 13.52
CA TRP A 78 14.29 -4.99 13.46
C TRP A 78 14.59 -4.01 14.60
N ALA A 79 13.71 -3.05 14.86
CA ALA A 79 13.88 -2.11 15.97
C ALA A 79 13.98 -2.83 17.33
N LYS A 80 13.17 -3.86 17.54
CA LYS A 80 13.21 -4.69 18.74
C LYS A 80 14.51 -5.49 18.85
N ALA A 81 14.98 -6.08 17.75
CA ALA A 81 16.25 -6.81 17.74
C ALA A 81 17.43 -5.89 18.05
N ASP A 82 17.45 -4.67 17.49
CA ASP A 82 18.48 -3.67 17.78
C ASP A 82 18.45 -3.23 19.25
N GLN A 83 17.26 -2.99 19.81
CA GLN A 83 17.11 -2.70 21.24
C GLN A 83 17.62 -3.84 22.12
N GLN A 84 17.27 -5.09 21.83
CA GLN A 84 17.74 -6.25 22.59
C GLN A 84 19.27 -6.39 22.55
N LEU A 85 19.88 -6.12 21.39
CA LEU A 85 21.34 -6.09 21.25
C LEU A 85 21.96 -5.00 22.13
N ARG A 86 21.44 -3.77 22.09
CA ARG A 86 21.90 -2.67 22.94
C ARG A 86 21.78 -3.00 24.43
N ASP A 87 20.62 -3.46 24.88
CA ASP A 87 20.37 -3.84 26.27
C ASP A 87 21.36 -4.94 26.73
N SER A 88 21.68 -5.91 25.86
CA SER A 88 22.64 -6.97 26.15
C SER A 88 24.09 -6.48 26.29
N LEU A 89 24.45 -5.43 25.55
CA LEU A 89 25.78 -4.84 25.60
C LEU A 89 25.93 -3.94 26.84
N GLU A 90 24.88 -3.18 27.20
CA GLU A 90 24.88 -2.35 28.41
C GLU A 90 24.81 -3.19 29.69
N GLY A 91 24.05 -4.30 29.69
CA GLY A 91 23.93 -5.21 30.83
C GLY A 91 25.17 -6.08 31.10
N ASN A 92 26.05 -6.28 30.13
CA ASN A 92 27.31 -7.04 30.28
C ASN A 92 28.52 -6.15 30.66
N GLY A 93 28.30 -4.84 30.89
CA GLY A 93 29.33 -3.87 31.27
C GLY A 93 29.49 -3.63 32.78
N GLN A 94 28.80 -4.39 33.63
CA GLN A 94 28.96 -4.43 35.09
C GLN A 94 29.59 -5.76 35.54
#